data_AF-A0AAD2LN06-F1
#
_entry.id   AF-A0AAD2LN06-F1
#
_cell.length_a   1.000
_cell.length_b   1.000
_cell.length_c   1.000
_cell.angle_alpha   90.00
_cell.angle_beta   90.00
_cell.angle_gamma   90.00
#
_symmetry.space_group_name_H-M   'P 1'
#
loop_
_entity.id
_entity.type
_entity.pdbx_description
1 polymer ?
#
loop_
_entity_poly.entity_id
_entity_poly.type
_entity_poly.pdbx_seq_one_letter_code
_entity_poly.pdbx_strand_id
1 'polypeptide(L)'
;MKNNKIVLSVVVSSLLFSQSYALPSGGKFTHGTSGTINVNDKVMNITGNKQNSVIQWGGGFNIAKGETVNFGQGKTNQNYLNIAYGTKSSTIDGLLNATGNNVYLINPNGVVIGKSGTINANKFGVSTSSMSNTEMQNFADSTNPVFSPVFKPSNKGNVINMGNINANDVLIIGNEVGNIGSNGVGNFNLQDNGKVQFVGDKVKVNVGSIKNAKDIIVSAQTAATLGQSTTDVYKNGNSLNKIQVKEYNGLSSHLQTNQMTKKPL
;
A
#
# COMPACT_ATOMS: atom_id res chain seq x y z
N MET A 1 12.62 -73.88 9.32
CA MET A 1 12.68 -72.43 9.57
C MET A 1 11.81 -71.73 8.54
N LYS A 2 10.66 -71.17 8.95
CA LYS A 2 9.72 -70.47 8.05
C LYS A 2 10.09 -68.99 7.98
N ASN A 3 10.40 -68.48 6.80
CA ASN A 3 10.71 -67.07 6.58
C ASN A 3 9.42 -66.25 6.44
N ASN A 4 9.06 -65.48 7.47
CA ASN A 4 7.99 -64.49 7.37
C ASN A 4 8.50 -63.24 6.65
N LYS A 5 8.05 -63.01 5.42
CA LYS A 5 8.29 -61.76 4.70
C LYS A 5 7.32 -60.69 5.21
N ILE A 6 7.84 -59.70 5.93
CA ILE A 6 7.11 -58.49 6.29
C ILE A 6 7.07 -57.61 5.04
N VAL A 7 5.90 -57.41 4.47
CA VAL A 7 5.70 -56.44 3.37
C VAL A 7 5.46 -55.08 4.02
N LEU A 8 6.44 -54.19 3.89
CA LEU A 8 6.37 -52.82 4.37
C LEU A 8 5.58 -51.99 3.34
N SER A 9 4.31 -51.70 3.62
CA SER A 9 3.48 -50.87 2.75
C SER A 9 3.78 -49.40 3.03
N VAL A 10 4.52 -48.75 2.12
CA VAL A 10 4.75 -47.30 2.15
C VAL A 10 3.51 -46.63 1.56
N VAL A 11 2.64 -46.11 2.42
CA VAL A 11 1.60 -45.17 2.00
C VAL A 11 2.29 -43.86 1.64
N VAL A 12 2.49 -43.61 0.35
CA VAL A 12 2.89 -42.30 -0.15
C VAL A 12 1.64 -41.41 -0.08
N SER A 13 1.44 -40.76 1.07
CA SER A 13 0.47 -39.67 1.18
C SER A 13 0.97 -38.52 0.31
N SER A 14 0.49 -38.46 -0.92
CA SER A 14 0.68 -37.32 -1.82
C SER A 14 0.14 -36.07 -1.15
N LEU A 15 1.04 -35.24 -0.61
CA LEU A 15 0.75 -33.85 -0.27
C LEU A 15 0.40 -33.15 -1.59
N LEU A 16 -0.88 -33.03 -1.88
CA LEU A 16 -1.38 -32.11 -2.89
C LEU A 16 -1.01 -30.71 -2.37
N PHE A 17 0.10 -30.16 -2.87
CA PHE A 17 0.37 -28.74 -2.74
C PHE A 17 -0.76 -28.02 -3.48
N SER A 18 -1.76 -27.56 -2.75
CA SER A 18 -2.67 -26.56 -3.29
C SER A 18 -1.81 -25.37 -3.68
N GLN A 19 -2.02 -24.84 -4.89
CA GLN A 19 -1.42 -23.58 -5.28
C GLN A 19 -1.82 -22.55 -4.22
N SER A 20 -0.89 -22.17 -3.35
CA SER A 20 -1.11 -21.10 -2.37
C SER A 20 -1.25 -19.82 -3.17
N TYR A 21 -2.50 -19.45 -3.51
CA TYR A 21 -2.83 -18.11 -3.94
C TYR A 21 -2.31 -17.12 -2.89
N ALA A 22 -1.54 -16.11 -3.31
CA ALA A 22 -0.88 -15.18 -2.39
C ALA A 22 -1.72 -13.92 -2.18
N LEU A 23 -3.03 -14.11 -1.97
CA LEU A 23 -3.95 -13.07 -1.48
C LEU A 23 -3.60 -12.69 -0.03
N PRO A 24 -4.09 -11.54 0.48
CA PRO A 24 -3.96 -11.24 1.90
C PRO A 24 -4.57 -12.35 2.75
N SER A 25 -3.99 -12.66 3.91
CA SER A 25 -4.46 -13.79 4.73
C SER A 25 -4.51 -13.49 6.22
N GLY A 26 -5.41 -14.19 6.92
CA GLY A 26 -5.64 -13.97 8.35
C GLY A 26 -6.28 -12.61 8.69
N GLY A 27 -7.04 -12.03 7.76
CA GLY A 27 -7.69 -10.73 7.93
C GLY A 27 -8.79 -10.73 8.98
N LYS A 28 -8.77 -9.75 9.90
CA LYS A 28 -9.83 -9.51 10.89
C LYS A 28 -10.10 -8.02 11.03
N PHE A 29 -11.37 -7.64 11.06
CA PHE A 29 -11.76 -6.29 11.48
C PHE A 29 -11.49 -6.13 12.98
N THR A 30 -10.97 -4.97 13.38
CA THR A 30 -10.54 -4.64 14.74
C THR A 30 -10.99 -3.24 15.13
N HIS A 31 -10.66 -2.79 16.35
CA HIS A 31 -10.95 -1.41 16.84
C HIS A 31 -12.44 -1.04 16.72
N GLY A 32 -13.34 -2.00 16.97
CA GLY A 32 -14.80 -1.79 16.88
C GLY A 32 -15.34 -1.64 15.45
N THR A 33 -14.51 -1.83 14.42
CA THR A 33 -14.95 -1.85 13.03
C THR A 33 -15.47 -3.25 12.64
N SER A 34 -16.28 -3.32 11.58
CA SER A 34 -16.85 -4.57 11.08
C SER A 34 -17.12 -4.50 9.59
N GLY A 35 -17.26 -5.67 8.96
CA GLY A 35 -17.48 -5.80 7.53
C GLY A 35 -17.32 -7.25 7.07
N THR A 36 -17.13 -7.44 5.77
CA THR A 36 -16.94 -8.74 5.14
C THR A 36 -15.59 -8.82 4.42
N ILE A 37 -15.00 -10.02 4.44
CA ILE A 37 -13.84 -10.40 3.63
C ILE A 37 -14.21 -11.71 2.95
N ASN A 38 -14.49 -11.65 1.65
CA ASN A 38 -14.92 -12.80 0.88
C ASN A 38 -13.86 -13.14 -0.17
N VAL A 39 -13.47 -14.40 -0.25
CA VAL A 39 -12.52 -14.88 -1.26
C VAL A 39 -13.24 -15.82 -2.21
N ASN A 40 -13.14 -15.55 -3.50
CA ASN A 40 -13.59 -16.43 -4.56
C ASN A 40 -12.44 -16.60 -5.57
N ASP A 41 -11.79 -17.75 -5.53
CA ASP A 41 -10.57 -18.05 -6.29
C ASP A 41 -9.50 -16.94 -6.14
N LYS A 42 -9.10 -16.28 -7.23
CA LYS A 42 -8.07 -15.24 -7.25
C LYS A 42 -8.58 -13.85 -6.87
N VAL A 43 -9.83 -13.72 -6.45
CA VAL A 43 -10.46 -12.43 -6.13
C VAL A 43 -10.87 -12.38 -4.67
N MET A 44 -10.33 -11.42 -3.94
CA MET A 44 -10.77 -11.04 -2.60
C MET A 44 -11.61 -9.76 -2.67
N ASN A 45 -12.78 -9.79 -2.04
CA ASN A 45 -13.68 -8.65 -1.91
C ASN A 45 -13.80 -8.26 -0.44
N ILE A 46 -13.49 -7.01 -0.12
CA ILE A 46 -13.51 -6.45 1.23
C ILE A 46 -14.51 -5.30 1.28
N THR A 47 -15.47 -5.36 2.20
CA THR A 47 -16.47 -4.31 2.37
C THR A 47 -16.64 -3.96 3.84
N GLY A 48 -16.38 -2.71 4.21
CA GLY A 48 -16.66 -2.17 5.53
C GLY A 48 -18.15 -1.86 5.71
N ASN A 49 -18.68 -2.07 6.92
CA ASN A 49 -20.03 -1.67 7.30
C ASN A 49 -20.14 -0.17 7.59
N LYS A 50 -19.06 0.43 8.10
CA LYS A 50 -18.95 1.86 8.40
C LYS A 50 -18.06 2.58 7.37
N GLN A 51 -17.93 3.89 7.52
CA GLN A 51 -17.02 4.70 6.70
C GLN A 51 -15.55 4.27 6.88
N ASN A 52 -15.14 3.94 8.10
CA ASN A 52 -13.75 3.57 8.40
C ASN A 52 -13.67 2.10 8.83
N SER A 53 -12.63 1.43 8.35
CA SER A 53 -12.33 0.03 8.66
C SER A 53 -10.87 -0.09 9.08
N VAL A 54 -10.62 -0.83 10.17
CA VAL A 54 -9.28 -1.19 10.62
C VAL A 54 -9.15 -2.70 10.57
N ILE A 55 -8.30 -3.20 9.66
CA ILE A 55 -8.18 -4.62 9.35
C ILE A 55 -6.75 -5.07 9.64
N GLN A 56 -6.61 -6.08 10.49
CA GLN A 56 -5.33 -6.69 10.85
C GLN A 56 -5.15 -8.01 10.09
N TRP A 57 -4.00 -8.19 9.45
CA TRP A 57 -3.66 -9.32 8.58
C TRP A 57 -2.49 -10.13 9.15
N GLY A 58 -2.80 -11.20 9.88
CA GLY A 58 -1.79 -12.02 10.58
C GLY A 58 -0.91 -12.87 9.65
N GLY A 59 -1.43 -13.27 8.49
CA GLY A 59 -0.66 -13.98 7.47
C GLY A 59 0.04 -13.06 6.46
N GLY A 60 -0.10 -11.74 6.65
CA GLY A 60 0.44 -10.72 5.76
C GLY A 60 -0.54 -10.27 4.68
N PHE A 61 -0.13 -9.23 3.95
CA PHE A 61 -0.91 -8.60 2.89
C PHE A 61 -0.09 -8.67 1.60
N ASN A 62 -0.37 -9.69 0.78
CA ASN A 62 0.23 -9.86 -0.54
C ASN A 62 -0.88 -9.91 -1.60
N ILE A 63 -0.55 -9.62 -2.84
CA ILE A 63 -1.45 -9.83 -3.98
C ILE A 63 -0.60 -10.36 -5.11
N ALA A 64 -0.70 -11.65 -5.45
CA ALA A 64 0.12 -12.23 -6.52
C ALA A 64 -0.32 -11.72 -7.90
N LYS A 65 0.55 -11.89 -8.89
CA LYS A 65 0.20 -11.62 -10.29
C LYS A 65 -1.04 -12.43 -10.71
N GLY A 66 -2.04 -11.73 -11.26
CA GLY A 66 -3.31 -12.33 -11.66
C GLY A 66 -4.35 -12.43 -10.54
N GLU A 67 -4.02 -12.01 -9.32
CA GLU A 67 -4.96 -11.89 -8.21
C GLU A 67 -5.45 -10.45 -8.05
N THR A 68 -6.64 -10.31 -7.46
CA THR A 68 -7.30 -9.02 -7.24
C THR A 68 -7.81 -8.89 -5.82
N VAL A 69 -7.56 -7.75 -5.18
CA VAL A 69 -8.24 -7.32 -3.96
C VAL A 69 -9.10 -6.10 -4.27
N ASN A 70 -10.41 -6.24 -4.13
CA ASN A 70 -11.37 -5.16 -4.31
C ASN A 70 -11.84 -4.63 -2.95
N PHE A 71 -11.80 -3.31 -2.77
CA PHE A 71 -12.36 -2.63 -1.60
C PHE A 71 -13.68 -1.90 -1.93
N GLY A 72 -14.62 -1.89 -1.00
CA GLY A 72 -15.86 -1.11 -1.05
C GLY A 72 -17.04 -1.79 -1.75
N GLN A 73 -16.80 -2.58 -2.80
CA GLN A 73 -17.84 -3.31 -3.57
C GLN A 73 -19.04 -2.41 -3.94
N GLY A 74 -18.78 -1.26 -4.57
CA GLY A 74 -19.80 -0.29 -4.98
C GLY A 74 -20.05 0.83 -3.97
N LYS A 75 -19.54 0.73 -2.73
CA LYS A 75 -19.46 1.86 -1.80
C LYS A 75 -18.28 2.76 -2.16
N THR A 76 -18.42 4.07 -1.93
CA THR A 76 -17.37 5.08 -2.11
C THR A 76 -17.15 5.86 -0.81
N ASN A 77 -16.09 6.68 -0.77
CA ASN A 77 -15.69 7.51 0.38
C ASN A 77 -15.41 6.71 1.66
N GLN A 78 -15.09 5.43 1.54
CA GLN A 78 -14.67 4.59 2.65
C GLN A 78 -13.14 4.60 2.83
N ASN A 79 -12.70 4.37 4.06
CA ASN A 79 -11.32 4.36 4.48
C ASN A 79 -10.94 2.98 5.02
N TYR A 80 -9.93 2.35 4.43
CA TYR A 80 -9.46 1.02 4.81
C TYR A 80 -8.02 1.08 5.31
N LEU A 81 -7.84 1.02 6.63
CA LEU A 81 -6.53 0.88 7.26
C LEU A 81 -6.19 -0.60 7.41
N ASN A 82 -5.20 -1.07 6.66
CA ASN A 82 -4.73 -2.44 6.65
C ASN A 82 -3.40 -2.54 7.39
N ILE A 83 -3.31 -3.40 8.40
CA ILE A 83 -2.09 -3.63 9.17
C ILE A 83 -1.62 -5.07 8.95
N ALA A 84 -0.53 -5.23 8.21
CA ALA A 84 0.19 -6.49 8.09
C ALA A 84 1.27 -6.54 9.17
N TYR A 85 1.12 -7.46 10.13
CA TYR A 85 2.00 -7.60 11.30
C TYR A 85 2.73 -8.95 11.36
N GLY A 86 2.72 -9.69 10.25
CA GLY A 86 3.54 -10.90 10.09
C GLY A 86 5.04 -10.58 10.03
N THR A 87 5.85 -11.58 9.74
CA THR A 87 7.34 -11.47 9.71
C THR A 87 7.91 -11.15 8.31
N LYS A 88 7.06 -11.02 7.29
CA LYS A 88 7.46 -10.84 5.89
C LYS A 88 6.98 -9.50 5.36
N SER A 89 7.71 -8.98 4.38
CA SER A 89 7.29 -7.84 3.58
C SER A 89 6.02 -8.14 2.79
N SER A 90 5.30 -7.09 2.42
CA SER A 90 4.17 -7.16 1.51
C SER A 90 4.65 -7.03 0.06
N THR A 91 4.18 -7.90 -0.82
CA THR A 91 4.41 -7.83 -2.27
C THR A 91 3.07 -7.72 -2.99
N ILE A 92 2.92 -6.67 -3.81
CA ILE A 92 1.74 -6.43 -4.63
C ILE A 92 2.16 -6.51 -6.09
N ASP A 93 1.99 -7.69 -6.67
CA ASP A 93 2.20 -7.99 -8.10
C ASP A 93 0.89 -8.10 -8.88
N GLY A 94 -0.24 -8.20 -8.19
CA GLY A 94 -1.58 -8.19 -8.76
C GLY A 94 -2.28 -6.83 -8.68
N LEU A 95 -3.61 -6.87 -8.63
CA LEU A 95 -4.44 -5.67 -8.64
C LEU A 95 -5.01 -5.38 -7.25
N LEU A 96 -4.75 -4.18 -6.72
CA LEU A 96 -5.51 -3.58 -5.63
C LEU A 96 -6.47 -2.55 -6.24
N ASN A 97 -7.77 -2.79 -6.10
CA ASN A 97 -8.79 -1.94 -6.69
C ASN A 97 -9.72 -1.35 -5.61
N ALA A 98 -9.67 -0.04 -5.45
CA ALA A 98 -10.40 0.73 -4.44
C ALA A 98 -10.88 2.06 -5.02
N THR A 99 -11.31 2.09 -6.29
CA THR A 99 -11.82 3.30 -6.95
C THR A 99 -12.88 4.00 -6.10
N GLY A 100 -12.69 5.30 -5.86
CA GLY A 100 -13.56 6.11 -4.99
C GLY A 100 -13.37 5.89 -3.49
N ASN A 101 -12.44 5.04 -3.07
CA ASN A 101 -12.13 4.74 -1.67
C ASN A 101 -10.65 4.96 -1.34
N ASN A 102 -10.34 5.10 -0.06
CA ASN A 102 -8.99 5.32 0.44
C ASN A 102 -8.44 4.03 1.04
N VAL A 103 -7.20 3.68 0.68
CA VAL A 103 -6.53 2.48 1.20
C VAL A 103 -5.20 2.86 1.80
N TYR A 104 -5.00 2.41 3.04
CA TYR A 104 -3.78 2.60 3.79
C TYR A 104 -3.20 1.23 4.17
N LEU A 105 -1.90 1.03 3.97
CA LEU A 105 -1.20 -0.21 4.30
C LEU A 105 -0.02 0.06 5.23
N ILE A 106 0.00 -0.62 6.36
CA ILE A 106 1.15 -0.65 7.28
C ILE A 106 1.78 -2.04 7.23
N ASN A 107 3.07 -2.11 6.93
CA ASN A 107 3.89 -3.32 7.12
C ASN A 107 5.31 -2.96 7.56
N PRO A 108 5.70 -3.19 8.83
CA PRO A 108 7.03 -2.86 9.33
C PRO A 108 8.20 -3.53 8.61
N ASN A 109 7.95 -4.67 7.94
CA ASN A 109 8.98 -5.42 7.22
C ASN A 109 9.23 -4.86 5.80
N GLY A 110 8.40 -3.91 5.33
CA GLY A 110 8.51 -3.31 4.01
C GLY A 110 7.38 -3.68 3.07
N VAL A 111 7.28 -2.91 1.98
CA VAL A 111 6.27 -3.07 0.94
C VAL A 111 6.92 -2.90 -0.43
N VAL A 112 6.62 -3.82 -1.34
CA VAL A 112 7.02 -3.75 -2.75
C VAL A 112 5.76 -3.78 -3.61
N ILE A 113 5.56 -2.75 -4.42
CA ILE A 113 4.62 -2.80 -5.54
C ILE A 113 5.45 -3.25 -6.74
N GLY A 114 5.31 -4.51 -7.15
CA GLY A 114 6.12 -5.08 -8.22
C GLY A 114 5.68 -4.63 -9.61
N LYS A 115 6.40 -5.02 -10.66
CA LYS A 115 6.21 -4.48 -12.03
C LYS A 115 4.82 -4.69 -12.60
N SER A 116 4.18 -5.82 -12.27
CA SER A 116 2.81 -6.11 -12.69
C SER A 116 1.76 -5.56 -11.71
N GLY A 117 2.21 -5.09 -10.55
CA GLY A 117 1.38 -4.52 -9.51
C GLY A 117 0.67 -3.26 -9.98
N THR A 118 -0.63 -3.19 -9.72
CA THR A 118 -1.43 -1.99 -9.98
C THR A 118 -2.26 -1.67 -8.75
N ILE A 119 -2.19 -0.41 -8.32
CA ILE A 119 -3.01 0.16 -7.25
C ILE A 119 -3.95 1.19 -7.88
N ASN A 120 -5.25 1.00 -7.73
CA ASN A 120 -6.27 2.00 -8.03
C ASN A 120 -6.94 2.42 -6.72
N ALA A 121 -6.87 3.69 -6.35
CA ALA A 121 -7.52 4.21 -5.14
C ALA A 121 -7.88 5.69 -5.33
N ASN A 122 -8.72 6.26 -4.47
CA ASN A 122 -8.82 7.71 -4.35
C ASN A 122 -7.59 8.27 -3.62
N LYS A 123 -7.26 7.71 -2.45
CA LYS A 123 -6.02 7.99 -1.74
C LYS A 123 -5.30 6.70 -1.39
N PHE A 124 -3.98 6.72 -1.51
CA PHE A 124 -3.14 5.59 -1.16
C PHE A 124 -2.04 5.99 -0.18
N GLY A 125 -2.05 5.40 1.01
CA GLY A 125 -0.96 5.54 1.96
C GLY A 125 -0.28 4.21 2.21
N VAL A 126 1.04 4.20 2.26
CA VAL A 126 1.81 3.01 2.61
C VAL A 126 2.94 3.38 3.55
N SER A 127 3.11 2.60 4.62
CA SER A 127 4.06 2.91 5.68
C SER A 127 4.71 1.65 6.26
N THR A 128 6.01 1.74 6.56
CA THR A 128 6.68 0.76 7.43
C THR A 128 6.70 1.22 8.89
N SER A 129 6.37 2.47 9.16
CA SER A 129 6.03 2.96 10.49
C SER A 129 4.64 2.53 10.92
N SER A 130 4.51 2.10 12.17
CA SER A 130 3.24 1.78 12.79
C SER A 130 2.46 3.02 13.23
N MET A 131 1.16 2.84 13.42
CA MET A 131 0.31 3.71 14.24
C MET A 131 0.12 3.03 15.60
N SER A 132 0.03 3.82 16.66
CA SER A 132 -0.34 3.33 18.00
C SER A 132 -1.78 2.82 18.02
N ASN A 133 -2.11 2.02 19.05
CA ASN A 133 -3.48 1.54 19.27
C ASN A 133 -4.49 2.71 19.37
N THR A 134 -4.10 3.80 20.04
CA THR A 134 -4.92 5.01 20.17
C THR A 134 -5.14 5.69 18.82
N GLU A 135 -4.10 5.83 17.98
CA GLU A 135 -4.25 6.41 16.64
C GLU A 135 -5.14 5.54 15.73
N MET A 136 -5.03 4.21 15.82
CA MET A 136 -5.90 3.29 15.09
C MET A 136 -7.35 3.37 15.58
N GLN A 137 -7.58 3.51 16.88
CA GLN A 137 -8.92 3.73 17.43
C GLN A 137 -9.50 5.07 16.96
N ASN A 138 -8.70 6.15 17.01
CA ASN A 138 -9.10 7.47 16.52
C ASN A 138 -9.42 7.43 15.02
N PHE A 139 -8.66 6.68 14.22
CA PHE A 139 -8.97 6.46 12.81
C PHE A 139 -10.32 5.77 12.63
N ALA A 140 -10.63 4.74 13.43
CA ALA A 140 -11.89 4.02 13.36
C ALA A 140 -13.10 4.92 13.67
N ASP A 141 -12.98 5.78 14.68
CA ASP A 141 -14.09 6.57 15.21
C ASP A 141 -14.26 7.95 14.55
N SER A 142 -13.25 8.45 13.83
CA SER A 142 -13.25 9.81 13.28
C SER A 142 -14.16 9.99 12.07
N THR A 143 -14.79 11.15 11.95
CA THR A 143 -15.48 11.58 10.72
C THR A 143 -14.52 12.06 9.63
N ASN A 144 -13.28 12.38 9.99
CA ASN A 144 -12.19 12.75 9.10
C ASN A 144 -10.92 11.99 9.53
N PRO A 145 -10.81 10.70 9.20
CA PRO A 145 -9.71 9.88 9.67
C PRO A 145 -8.38 10.34 9.07
N VAL A 146 -7.33 10.29 9.89
CA VAL A 146 -5.98 10.69 9.48
C VAL A 146 -5.09 9.46 9.43
N PHE A 147 -4.45 9.24 8.28
CA PHE A 147 -3.33 8.30 8.17
C PHE A 147 -2.04 9.04 8.48
N SER A 148 -1.56 8.92 9.72
CA SER A 148 -0.45 9.70 10.29
C SER A 148 0.62 8.84 10.98
N PRO A 149 1.13 7.74 10.37
CA PRO A 149 2.21 7.01 11.00
C PRO A 149 3.45 7.91 11.15
N VAL A 150 4.01 7.93 12.36
CA VAL A 150 5.21 8.71 12.69
C VAL A 150 6.43 8.01 12.09
N PHE A 151 7.20 8.72 11.26
CA PHE A 151 8.41 8.14 10.68
C PHE A 151 9.41 7.79 11.79
N LYS A 152 9.89 6.54 11.78
CA LYS A 152 10.87 6.03 12.75
C LYS A 152 12.11 5.58 11.99
N PRO A 153 13.23 6.31 12.02
CA PRO A 153 14.44 5.94 11.28
C PRO A 153 15.07 4.61 11.74
N SER A 154 14.67 4.08 12.91
CA SER A 154 15.08 2.74 13.36
C SER A 154 14.33 1.60 12.68
N ASN A 155 13.19 1.85 12.03
CA ASN A 155 12.50 0.84 11.23
C ASN A 155 13.32 0.55 9.99
N LYS A 156 13.53 -0.72 9.67
CA LYS A 156 14.38 -1.14 8.54
C LYS A 156 13.61 -1.48 7.26
N GLY A 157 12.28 -1.52 7.32
CA GLY A 157 11.44 -1.81 6.18
C GLY A 157 11.53 -0.71 5.12
N ASN A 158 11.74 -1.09 3.86
CA ASN A 158 11.72 -0.19 2.71
C ASN A 158 10.35 -0.18 2.03
N VAL A 159 10.04 0.89 1.29
CA VAL A 159 8.89 0.92 0.37
C VAL A 159 9.36 1.23 -1.04
N ILE A 160 9.21 0.26 -1.94
CA ILE A 160 9.65 0.38 -3.33
C ILE A 160 8.47 0.20 -4.28
N ASN A 161 8.24 1.19 -5.14
CA ASN A 161 7.27 1.09 -6.23
C ASN A 161 7.97 0.82 -7.58
N MET A 162 7.70 -0.33 -8.19
CA MET A 162 8.09 -0.66 -9.57
C MET A 162 6.89 -0.88 -10.49
N GLY A 163 5.67 -0.80 -9.94
CA GLY A 163 4.41 -1.00 -10.66
C GLY A 163 3.72 0.31 -10.98
N ASN A 164 2.40 0.32 -10.93
CA ASN A 164 1.56 1.47 -11.25
C ASN A 164 0.70 1.86 -10.05
N ILE A 165 0.80 3.13 -9.63
CA ILE A 165 -0.08 3.70 -8.61
C ILE A 165 -0.95 4.77 -9.28
N ASN A 166 -2.27 4.53 -9.29
CA ASN A 166 -3.29 5.43 -9.80
C ASN A 166 -4.12 5.92 -8.61
N ALA A 167 -3.88 7.14 -8.16
CA ALA A 167 -4.58 7.75 -7.02
C ALA A 167 -4.55 9.27 -7.08
N ASN A 168 -5.44 9.95 -6.36
CA ASN A 168 -5.38 11.41 -6.25
C ASN A 168 -4.21 11.78 -5.34
N ASP A 169 -4.20 11.28 -4.11
CA ASP A 169 -3.14 11.57 -3.15
C ASP A 169 -2.37 10.31 -2.73
N VAL A 170 -1.05 10.42 -2.62
CA VAL A 170 -0.16 9.32 -2.25
C VAL A 170 0.81 9.72 -1.14
N LEU A 171 0.89 8.91 -0.08
CA LEU A 171 1.94 9.02 0.94
C LEU A 171 2.72 7.71 1.04
N ILE A 172 4.04 7.79 0.98
CA ILE A 172 4.93 6.65 1.12
C ILE A 172 5.94 6.92 2.24
N ILE A 173 5.94 6.05 3.25
CA ILE A 173 6.83 6.14 4.42
C ILE A 173 7.62 4.84 4.56
N GLY A 174 8.95 4.93 4.55
CA GLY A 174 9.84 3.78 4.68
C GLY A 174 11.25 4.19 5.08
N ASN A 175 12.09 3.22 5.43
CA ASN A 175 13.51 3.48 5.68
C ASN A 175 14.18 4.01 4.40
N GLU A 176 14.18 3.18 3.35
CA GLU A 176 14.38 3.63 1.99
C GLU A 176 13.03 3.69 1.28
N VAL A 177 12.76 4.81 0.63
CA VAL A 177 11.59 5.01 -0.23
C VAL A 177 12.06 5.30 -1.63
N GLY A 178 11.45 4.64 -2.61
CA GLY A 178 11.74 4.98 -3.98
C GLY A 178 10.83 4.33 -4.99
N ASN A 179 10.98 4.76 -6.23
CA ASN A 179 10.33 4.13 -7.37
C ASN A 179 11.32 3.64 -8.42
N ILE A 180 12.59 3.52 -8.04
CA ILE A 180 13.66 3.00 -8.87
C ILE A 180 14.13 1.70 -8.21
N GLY A 181 14.13 0.61 -8.97
CA GLY A 181 14.77 -0.63 -8.60
C GLY A 181 15.66 -1.14 -9.73
N SER A 182 16.46 -2.17 -9.45
CA SER A 182 17.25 -2.91 -10.47
C SER A 182 16.40 -3.44 -11.64
N ASN A 183 15.10 -3.45 -11.43
CA ASN A 183 14.09 -4.10 -12.21
C ASN A 183 13.23 -3.09 -13.01
N GLY A 184 13.37 -1.79 -12.77
CA GLY A 184 12.66 -0.76 -13.52
C GLY A 184 12.22 0.42 -12.66
N VAL A 185 11.39 1.27 -13.25
CA VAL A 185 10.87 2.48 -12.63
C VAL A 185 9.35 2.37 -12.49
N GLY A 186 8.85 2.55 -11.27
CA GLY A 186 7.41 2.59 -11.00
C GLY A 186 6.77 3.91 -11.40
N ASN A 187 5.52 3.84 -11.83
CA ASN A 187 4.73 4.98 -12.28
C ASN A 187 3.79 5.46 -11.18
N PHE A 188 3.57 6.78 -11.15
CA PHE A 188 2.50 7.42 -10.41
C PHE A 188 1.64 8.20 -11.39
N ASN A 189 0.38 7.82 -11.53
CA ASN A 189 -0.59 8.56 -12.32
C ASN A 189 -1.54 9.24 -11.34
N LEU A 190 -1.19 10.47 -10.95
CA LEU A 190 -2.06 11.23 -10.07
C LEU A 190 -3.29 11.75 -10.84
N GLN A 191 -4.41 11.91 -10.15
CA GLN A 191 -5.62 12.54 -10.71
C GLN A 191 -5.91 13.85 -9.96
N ASP A 192 -6.71 14.73 -10.57
CA ASP A 192 -7.21 15.98 -9.97
C ASP A 192 -6.13 16.90 -9.36
N ASN A 193 -4.96 17.04 -10.01
CA ASN A 193 -3.83 17.82 -9.48
C ASN A 193 -3.39 17.34 -8.08
N GLY A 194 -3.38 16.02 -7.91
CA GLY A 194 -3.02 15.33 -6.70
C GLY A 194 -1.60 15.55 -6.21
N LYS A 195 -1.31 15.10 -4.99
CA LYS A 195 0.02 15.21 -4.38
C LYS A 195 0.62 13.85 -4.08
N VAL A 196 1.94 13.78 -4.16
CA VAL A 196 2.70 12.63 -3.66
C VAL A 196 3.73 13.10 -2.66
N GLN A 197 3.81 12.41 -1.52
CA GLN A 197 4.83 12.63 -0.51
C GLN A 197 5.63 11.36 -0.25
N PHE A 198 6.95 11.51 -0.30
CA PHE A 198 7.92 10.47 0.04
C PHE A 198 8.63 10.84 1.33
N VAL A 199 8.61 9.92 2.30
CA VAL A 199 9.22 10.12 3.61
C VAL A 199 10.14 8.96 3.94
N GLY A 200 11.40 9.24 4.27
CA GLY A 200 12.30 8.19 4.73
C GLY A 200 13.65 8.66 5.23
N ASP A 201 14.52 7.72 5.58
CA ASP A 201 15.94 8.00 5.82
C ASP A 201 16.60 8.34 4.48
N LYS A 202 16.29 7.53 3.47
CA LYS A 202 16.76 7.72 2.09
C LYS A 202 15.57 7.74 1.13
N VAL A 203 15.54 8.71 0.22
CA VAL A 203 14.54 8.82 -0.83
C VAL A 203 15.22 8.76 -2.21
N LYS A 204 14.79 7.86 -3.10
CA LYS A 204 15.30 7.71 -4.47
C LYS A 204 14.16 7.69 -5.47
N VAL A 205 13.94 8.79 -6.17
CA VAL A 205 12.75 8.96 -7.02
C VAL A 205 13.14 9.40 -8.42
N ASN A 206 12.65 8.68 -9.43
CA ASN A 206 12.54 9.21 -10.78
C ASN A 206 11.25 10.03 -10.85
N VAL A 207 11.37 11.36 -10.81
CA VAL A 207 10.23 12.27 -10.84
C VAL A 207 9.59 12.36 -12.24
N GLY A 208 10.30 11.91 -13.28
CA GLY A 208 9.78 11.82 -14.64
C GLY A 208 8.64 10.82 -14.82
N SER A 209 8.55 9.81 -13.95
CA SER A 209 7.47 8.83 -13.95
C SER A 209 6.26 9.21 -13.07
N ILE A 210 6.27 10.42 -12.50
CA ILE A 210 5.16 10.99 -11.74
C ILE A 210 4.38 11.94 -12.66
N LYS A 211 3.15 11.57 -13.00
CA LYS A 211 2.27 12.32 -13.89
C LYS A 211 1.20 13.07 -13.09
N ASN A 212 0.81 14.24 -13.61
CA ASN A 212 -0.28 15.10 -13.10
C ASN A 212 -0.14 15.56 -11.64
N ALA A 213 1.05 15.40 -11.03
CA ALA A 213 1.27 15.94 -9.69
C ALA A 213 1.21 17.47 -9.71
N LYS A 214 0.52 18.01 -8.71
CA LYS A 214 0.64 19.42 -8.33
C LYS A 214 1.91 19.64 -7.53
N ASP A 215 2.08 18.84 -6.48
CA ASP A 215 3.22 18.90 -5.58
C ASP A 215 3.88 17.51 -5.48
N ILE A 216 5.21 17.48 -5.57
CA ILE A 216 6.03 16.31 -5.23
C ILE A 216 6.79 16.66 -3.95
N ILE A 217 6.38 16.09 -2.83
CA ILE A 217 6.93 16.43 -1.52
C ILE A 217 7.95 15.37 -1.11
N VAL A 218 9.13 15.80 -0.66
CA VAL A 218 10.20 14.90 -0.23
C VAL A 218 10.66 15.27 1.17
N SER A 219 10.67 14.29 2.05
CA SER A 219 11.08 14.38 3.46
C SER A 219 12.12 13.29 3.72
N ALA A 220 13.40 13.60 3.52
CA ALA A 220 14.51 12.66 3.71
C ALA A 220 15.40 13.09 4.88
N GLN A 221 15.75 12.17 5.79
CA GLN A 221 16.64 12.49 6.92
C GLN A 221 18.11 12.52 6.50
N THR A 222 18.57 11.50 5.76
CA THR A 222 19.98 11.36 5.40
C THR A 222 20.24 11.80 3.95
N ALA A 223 19.44 11.33 2.99
CA ALA A 223 19.68 11.64 1.58
C ALA A 223 18.42 11.55 0.71
N ALA A 224 18.33 12.45 -0.26
CA ALA A 224 17.36 12.37 -1.35
C ALA A 224 18.09 12.42 -2.71
N THR A 225 17.77 11.47 -3.59
CA THR A 225 18.19 11.47 -5.00
C THR A 225 16.94 11.56 -5.87
N LEU A 226 16.80 12.68 -6.57
CA LEU A 226 15.66 12.97 -7.43
C LEU A 226 16.18 13.14 -8.86
N GLY A 227 15.66 12.34 -9.79
CA GLY A 227 16.13 12.34 -11.18
C GLY A 227 14.98 12.41 -12.17
N GLN A 228 15.26 12.96 -13.35
CA GLN A 228 14.37 12.91 -14.50
C GLN A 228 15.23 12.72 -15.74
N SER A 229 14.84 11.80 -16.63
CA SER A 229 15.60 11.62 -17.87
C SER A 229 15.31 12.75 -18.87
N THR A 230 16.24 13.04 -19.78
CA THR A 230 16.01 14.01 -20.86
C THR A 230 14.85 13.60 -21.78
N THR A 231 14.60 12.30 -21.91
CA THR A 231 13.43 11.76 -22.62
C THR A 231 12.13 12.11 -21.90
N ASP A 232 12.10 12.02 -20.57
CA ASP A 232 10.93 12.40 -19.78
C ASP A 232 10.70 13.92 -19.81
N VAL A 233 11.77 14.72 -19.79
CA VAL A 233 11.68 16.18 -19.95
C VAL A 233 11.07 16.53 -21.31
N TYR A 234 11.52 15.89 -22.39
CA TYR A 234 11.00 16.14 -23.72
C TYR A 234 9.52 15.74 -23.85
N LYS A 235 9.12 14.59 -23.28
CA LYS A 235 7.75 14.07 -23.39
C LYS A 235 6.76 14.76 -22.47
N ASN A 236 7.17 15.07 -21.24
CA ASN A 236 6.27 15.45 -20.14
C ASN A 236 6.59 16.81 -19.53
N GLY A 237 7.64 17.50 -20.01
CA GLY A 237 8.14 18.73 -19.41
C GLY A 237 9.02 18.48 -18.17
N ASN A 238 9.57 19.55 -17.61
CA ASN A 238 10.41 19.48 -16.42
C ASN A 238 9.53 19.32 -15.16
N SER A 239 9.60 18.14 -14.51
CA SER A 239 8.88 17.85 -13.26
C SER A 239 9.63 18.31 -12.01
N LEU A 240 10.90 18.70 -12.14
CA LEU A 240 11.73 19.12 -11.01
C LEU A 240 11.23 20.44 -10.38
N ASN A 241 10.51 21.26 -11.14
CA ASN A 241 9.92 22.52 -10.65
C ASN A 241 8.75 22.32 -9.66
N LYS A 242 8.22 21.10 -9.53
CA LYS A 242 7.12 20.74 -8.60
C LYS A 242 7.61 20.21 -7.26
N ILE A 243 8.92 20.08 -7.08
CA ILE A 243 9.52 19.48 -5.88
C ILE A 243 9.47 20.47 -4.72
N GLN A 244 9.02 19.98 -3.58
CA GLN A 244 9.07 20.68 -2.30
C GLN A 244 9.78 19.80 -1.28
N VAL A 245 10.88 20.28 -0.71
CA VAL A 245 11.57 19.61 0.40
C VAL A 245 10.98 20.09 1.71
N LYS A 246 10.51 19.17 2.55
CA LYS A 246 9.86 19.51 3.83
C LYS A 246 10.20 18.50 4.90
N GLU A 247 10.23 18.95 6.15
CA GLU A 247 10.22 18.07 7.32
C GLU A 247 8.90 17.28 7.40
N TYR A 248 8.96 16.04 7.89
CA TYR A 248 7.78 15.23 8.17
C TYR A 248 7.59 15.08 9.68
N ASN A 249 6.53 15.71 10.20
CA ASN A 249 6.20 15.72 11.62
C ASN A 249 5.14 14.67 12.01
N GLY A 250 4.92 13.65 11.17
CA GLY A 250 3.89 12.63 11.40
C GLY A 250 2.53 12.98 10.80
N LEU A 251 2.30 14.21 10.33
CA LEU A 251 1.05 14.60 9.69
C LEU A 251 1.25 14.89 8.20
N SER A 252 0.32 14.40 7.39
CA SER A 252 0.25 14.72 5.98
C SER A 252 -1.13 15.31 5.65
N SER A 253 -1.18 16.63 5.51
CA SER A 253 -2.44 17.37 5.33
C SER A 253 -3.18 17.03 4.03
N HIS A 254 -2.49 16.47 3.02
CA HIS A 254 -3.13 16.09 1.75
C HIS A 254 -3.76 14.70 1.78
N LEU A 255 -3.40 13.85 2.75
CA LEU A 255 -4.16 12.61 2.98
C LEU A 255 -5.44 12.81 3.79
N GLN A 256 -5.57 13.92 4.52
CA GLN A 256 -6.80 14.26 5.24
C GLN A 256 -7.97 14.47 4.27
N THR A 257 -9.15 13.96 4.58
CA THR A 257 -10.33 14.21 3.73
C THR A 257 -10.73 15.67 3.88
N ASN A 258 -10.36 16.51 2.91
CA ASN A 258 -10.97 17.83 2.81
C ASN A 258 -12.45 17.62 2.49
N GLN A 259 -13.32 18.16 3.34
CA GLN A 259 -14.74 18.20 3.05
C GLN A 259 -14.96 18.80 1.66
N MET A 260 -15.78 18.15 0.83
CA MET A 260 -16.46 18.88 -0.22
C MET A 260 -17.29 19.94 0.49
N THR A 261 -16.84 21.19 0.46
CA THR A 261 -17.66 22.32 0.83
C THR A 261 -18.91 22.24 -0.03
N LYS A 262 -20.06 21.93 0.58
CA LYS A 262 -21.35 22.14 -0.06
C LYS A 262 -21.36 23.58 -0.54
N LYS A 263 -21.46 23.77 -1.86
CA LYS A 263 -21.74 25.06 -2.46
C LYS A 263 -23.06 25.56 -1.83
N PRO A 264 -23.12 26.75 -1.22
CA PRO A 264 -24.41 27.31 -0.84
C PRO A 264 -25.26 27.49 -2.11
N LEU A 265 -26.55 27.15 -1.99
CA LEU A 265 -27.58 27.41 -3.00
C LEU A 265 -27.67 28.91 -3.30
#